data_AF-A0A442JVZ4-F1
#
_entry.id   AF-A0A442JVZ4-F1
#
_cell.length_a   1.000
_cell.length_b   1.000
_cell.length_c   1.000
_cell.angle_alpha   90.00
_cell.angle_beta   90.00
_cell.angle_gamma   90.00
#
_symmetry.space_group_name_H-M   'P 1'
#
loop_
_entity.id
_entity.type
_entity.pdbx_description
1 polymer ?
#
loop_
_entity_poly.entity_id
_entity_poly.type
_entity_poly.pdbx_seq_one_letter_code
_entity_poly.pdbx_strand_id
1 'polypeptide(L)'
;MSLLDDIIKAITETDEKTSSILRKCLVLAYQLKNDTLKAWVSKELNGYDRDEPDLPDFRRVGAPARGLFIGAFQQINDQPIPSALLKPEHQHFAETAMLTQPLVAYEAQDPTKNASIPWPANLVILYQSTFFDGDMAGTPRTFAGLDCRRGSYPHADFRT
;
A
#
# COMPACT_ATOMS: atom_id res chain seq x y z
N MET A 1 -33.05 -17.42 -3.21
CA MET A 1 -32.27 -16.40 -3.95
C MET A 1 -30.91 -17.01 -4.24
N SER A 2 -30.38 -16.82 -5.45
CA SER A 2 -29.07 -17.36 -5.80
C SER A 2 -28.01 -16.60 -5.02
N LEU A 3 -26.99 -17.29 -4.51
CA LEU A 3 -25.82 -16.68 -3.87
C LEU A 3 -25.18 -15.60 -4.77
N LEU A 4 -25.24 -15.82 -6.09
CA LEU A 4 -24.76 -14.86 -7.08
C LEU A 4 -25.56 -13.55 -7.05
N ASP A 5 -26.89 -13.64 -6.96
CA ASP A 5 -27.77 -12.46 -6.92
C ASP A 5 -27.50 -11.63 -5.65
N ASP A 6 -27.27 -12.31 -4.52
CA ASP A 6 -26.95 -11.67 -3.24
C ASP A 6 -25.58 -10.94 -3.30
N ILE A 7 -24.59 -11.51 -4.00
CA ILE A 7 -23.29 -10.87 -4.23
C ILE A 7 -23.43 -9.66 -5.15
N ILE A 8 -24.14 -9.80 -6.27
CA ILE A 8 -24.37 -8.68 -7.20
C ILE A 8 -25.03 -7.52 -6.46
N LYS A 9 -26.08 -7.81 -5.69
CA LYS A 9 -26.78 -6.80 -4.88
C LYS A 9 -25.86 -6.15 -3.84
N ALA A 10 -25.02 -6.93 -3.15
CA ALA A 10 -24.09 -6.40 -2.17
C ALA A 10 -23.06 -5.43 -2.78
N ILE A 11 -22.64 -5.67 -4.03
CA ILE A 11 -21.69 -4.80 -4.76
C ILE A 11 -22.38 -3.53 -5.28
N THR A 12 -23.65 -3.60 -5.71
CA THR A 12 -24.33 -2.47 -6.36
C THR A 12 -25.10 -1.56 -5.42
N GLU A 13 -25.68 -2.10 -4.35
CA GLU A 13 -26.66 -1.37 -3.53
C GLU A 13 -26.15 -1.04 -2.12
N THR A 14 -25.07 -1.67 -1.65
CA THR A 14 -24.77 -1.70 -0.22
C THR A 14 -23.38 -1.12 0.09
N ASP A 15 -23.28 -0.32 1.16
CA ASP A 15 -22.01 0.09 1.80
C ASP A 15 -21.47 -1.05 2.69
N GLU A 16 -21.55 -2.29 2.19
CA GLU A 16 -20.98 -3.44 2.87
C GLU A 16 -19.45 -3.41 2.72
N LYS A 17 -18.74 -3.84 3.77
CA LYS A 17 -17.29 -4.02 3.70
C LYS A 17 -16.93 -5.00 2.59
N THR A 18 -15.94 -4.64 1.78
CA THR A 18 -15.46 -5.46 0.66
C THR A 18 -14.98 -6.83 1.14
N SER A 19 -14.40 -6.92 2.33
CA SER A 19 -14.00 -8.18 2.97
C SER A 19 -15.19 -9.12 3.22
N SER A 20 -16.37 -8.60 3.55
CA SER A 20 -17.58 -9.41 3.73
C SER A 20 -18.10 -9.94 2.39
N ILE A 21 -18.05 -9.12 1.34
CA ILE A 21 -18.41 -9.53 -0.03
C ILE A 21 -17.46 -10.62 -0.53
N LEU A 22 -16.15 -10.46 -0.33
CA LEU A 22 -15.16 -11.46 -0.73
C LEU A 22 -15.34 -12.80 0.00
N ARG A 23 -15.80 -12.82 1.25
CA ARG A 23 -16.15 -14.08 1.94
C ARG A 23 -17.33 -14.79 1.26
N LYS A 24 -18.34 -14.05 0.79
CA LYS A 24 -19.44 -14.62 -0.03
C LYS A 24 -18.89 -15.17 -1.35
N CYS A 25 -17.98 -14.44 -2.00
CA CYS A 25 -17.28 -14.91 -3.21
C CYS A 25 -16.45 -16.17 -2.97
N LEU A 26 -15.85 -16.34 -1.78
CA LEU A 26 -15.12 -17.55 -1.43
C LEU A 26 -16.07 -18.76 -1.40
N VAL A 27 -17.25 -18.62 -0.78
CA VAL A 27 -18.27 -19.67 -0.77
C VAL A 27 -18.72 -20.00 -2.19
N LEU A 28 -18.92 -18.99 -3.04
CA LEU A 28 -19.25 -19.18 -4.45
C LEU A 28 -18.13 -19.94 -5.19
N ALA A 29 -16.86 -19.61 -4.96
CA ALA A 29 -15.73 -20.28 -5.56
C ALA A 29 -15.68 -21.78 -5.21
N TYR A 30 -16.04 -22.14 -3.98
CA TYR A 30 -16.19 -23.54 -3.55
C TYR A 30 -17.33 -24.25 -4.30
N GLN A 31 -18.47 -23.59 -4.51
CA GLN A 31 -19.59 -24.17 -5.26
C GLN A 31 -19.26 -24.38 -6.73
N LEU A 32 -18.55 -23.43 -7.34
CA LEU A 32 -18.11 -23.48 -8.74
C LEU A 32 -16.89 -24.40 -8.96
N LYS A 33 -16.28 -24.92 -7.89
CA LYS A 33 -15.02 -25.69 -7.92
C LYS A 33 -13.92 -24.98 -8.72
N ASN A 34 -13.86 -23.66 -8.61
CA ASN A 34 -12.86 -22.85 -9.28
C ASN A 34 -11.70 -22.59 -8.33
N ASP A 35 -10.63 -23.37 -8.48
CA ASP A 35 -9.45 -23.29 -7.62
C ASP A 35 -8.70 -21.96 -7.78
N THR A 36 -8.70 -21.37 -8.98
CA THR A 36 -8.06 -20.07 -9.24
C THR A 36 -8.73 -18.95 -8.44
N LEU A 37 -10.06 -18.88 -8.50
CA LEU A 37 -10.83 -17.87 -7.76
C LEU A 37 -10.67 -18.08 -6.25
N LYS A 38 -10.74 -19.33 -5.81
CA LYS A 38 -10.55 -19.68 -4.40
C LYS A 38 -9.18 -19.24 -3.88
N ALA A 39 -8.11 -19.52 -4.62
CA ALA A 39 -6.75 -19.14 -4.24
C ALA A 39 -6.60 -17.61 -4.18
N TRP A 40 -7.09 -16.91 -5.21
CA TRP A 40 -7.03 -15.45 -5.26
C TRP A 40 -7.79 -14.78 -4.11
N VAL A 41 -9.06 -15.15 -3.88
CA VAL A 41 -9.86 -14.60 -2.77
C VAL A 41 -9.20 -14.89 -1.42
N SER A 42 -8.59 -16.06 -1.26
CA SER A 42 -7.89 -16.43 -0.02
C SER A 42 -6.67 -15.55 0.22
N LYS A 43 -5.87 -15.25 -0.82
CA LYS A 43 -4.74 -14.29 -0.72
C LYS A 43 -5.23 -12.88 -0.43
N GLU A 44 -6.30 -12.44 -1.08
CA GLU A 44 -6.86 -11.11 -0.85
C GLU A 44 -7.34 -10.89 0.59
N LEU A 45 -7.95 -11.93 1.18
CA LEU A 45 -8.45 -11.92 2.56
C LEU A 45 -7.36 -12.14 3.62
N ASN A 46 -6.32 -12.92 3.35
CA ASN A 46 -5.27 -13.27 4.31
C ASN A 46 -3.97 -12.47 4.14
N GLY A 47 -3.84 -11.70 3.05
CA GLY A 47 -2.61 -11.03 2.67
C GLY A 47 -1.74 -11.89 1.75
N TYR A 48 -0.72 -11.23 1.20
CA TYR A 48 0.27 -11.81 0.29
C TYR A 48 1.61 -11.94 1.01
N ASP A 49 2.44 -12.86 0.55
CA ASP A 49 3.82 -12.94 1.01
C ASP A 49 4.62 -11.71 0.56
N ARG A 50 5.66 -11.36 1.32
CA ARG A 50 6.45 -10.13 1.07
C ARG A 50 7.13 -10.14 -0.31
N ASP A 51 7.52 -11.32 -0.77
CA ASP A 51 8.26 -11.51 -2.02
C ASP A 51 7.43 -12.28 -3.06
N GLU A 52 6.10 -12.17 -2.99
CA GLU A 52 5.18 -12.86 -3.90
C GLU A 52 5.35 -12.36 -5.35
N PRO A 53 5.81 -13.20 -6.29
CA PRO A 53 6.04 -12.79 -7.68
C PRO A 53 4.73 -12.43 -8.40
N ASP A 54 3.63 -13.09 -8.02
CA ASP A 54 2.31 -12.93 -8.63
C ASP A 54 1.44 -11.88 -7.93
N LEU A 55 2.06 -10.90 -7.25
CA LEU A 55 1.31 -9.79 -6.66
C LEU A 55 0.56 -9.02 -7.78
N PRO A 56 -0.74 -8.76 -7.67
CA PRO A 56 -1.49 -8.03 -8.70
C PRO A 56 -1.03 -6.58 -8.88
N ASP A 57 -1.17 -6.02 -10.09
CA ASP A 57 -0.71 -4.65 -10.39
C ASP A 57 -1.39 -3.57 -9.55
N PHE A 58 -2.68 -3.74 -9.23
CA PHE A 58 -3.41 -2.80 -8.38
C PHE A 58 -2.89 -2.75 -6.93
N ARG A 59 -2.09 -3.74 -6.52
CA ARG A 59 -1.43 -3.78 -5.20
C ARG A 59 -0.06 -3.09 -5.22
N ARG A 60 0.42 -2.66 -6.39
CA ARG A 60 1.60 -1.81 -6.56
C ARG A 60 1.14 -0.38 -6.78
N VAL A 61 1.38 0.47 -5.78
CA VAL A 61 0.96 1.88 -5.82
C VAL A 61 2.17 2.80 -5.85
N GLY A 62 2.09 3.89 -6.60
CA GLY A 62 3.12 4.93 -6.59
C GLY A 62 3.13 5.63 -5.23
N ALA A 63 4.23 5.51 -4.50
CA ALA A 63 4.35 6.02 -3.14
C ALA A 63 5.69 6.77 -3.00
N PRO A 64 5.67 8.11 -3.10
CA PRO A 64 6.88 8.89 -2.94
C PRO A 64 7.41 8.74 -1.51
N ALA A 65 8.71 8.47 -1.37
CA ALA A 65 9.34 8.44 -0.07
C ALA A 65 9.39 9.83 0.57
N ARG A 66 9.11 9.88 1.88
CA ARG A 66 9.18 11.09 2.70
C ARG A 66 10.00 10.83 3.96
N GLY A 67 10.92 11.73 4.24
CA GLY A 67 11.79 11.66 5.42
C GLY A 67 11.33 12.60 6.53
N LEU A 68 11.46 12.13 7.76
CA LEU A 68 11.52 12.98 8.94
C LEU A 68 12.99 13.18 9.30
N PHE A 69 13.46 14.42 9.22
CA PHE A 69 14.84 14.81 9.52
C PHE A 69 14.86 15.61 10.83
N ILE A 70 15.55 15.08 11.85
CA ILE A 70 15.66 15.70 13.18
C ILE A 70 17.12 16.08 13.40
N GLY A 71 17.38 17.39 13.53
CA GLY A 71 18.67 17.94 13.93
C GLY A 71 18.64 18.49 15.36
N ALA A 72 19.80 18.88 15.88
CA ALA A 72 19.96 19.38 17.26
C ALA A 72 19.03 20.56 17.62
N PHE A 73 18.67 21.40 16.65
CA PHE A 73 17.85 22.60 16.87
C PHE A 73 16.63 22.70 15.96
N GLN A 74 16.45 21.80 14.99
CA GLN A 74 15.42 21.92 13.95
C GLN A 74 14.86 20.54 13.59
N GLN A 75 13.55 20.47 13.35
CA GLN A 75 12.86 19.29 12.84
C GLN A 75 12.18 19.63 11.53
N ILE A 76 12.51 18.87 10.48
CA ILE A 76 11.93 19.02 9.15
C ILE A 76 11.12 17.76 8.84
N ASN A 77 9.81 17.95 8.71
CA ASN A 77 8.84 16.87 8.46
C ASN A 77 8.54 16.73 6.97
N ASP A 78 8.11 15.53 6.57
CA ASP A 78 7.50 15.24 5.26
C ASP A 78 8.33 15.65 4.02
N GLN A 79 9.65 15.65 4.13
CA GLN A 79 10.50 16.04 2.99
C GLN A 79 10.56 14.93 1.95
N PRO A 80 10.26 15.20 0.67
CA PRO A 80 10.34 14.19 -0.38
C PRO A 80 11.80 13.77 -0.57
N ILE A 81 12.03 12.46 -0.69
CA ILE A 81 13.34 11.89 -0.99
C ILE A 81 13.31 11.48 -2.47
N PRO A 82 14.06 12.17 -3.35
CA PRO A 82 14.17 11.77 -4.75
C PRO A 82 14.79 10.37 -4.87
N SER A 83 14.21 9.51 -5.69
CA SER A 83 14.75 8.17 -5.96
C SER A 83 16.16 8.23 -6.56
N ALA A 84 16.49 9.29 -7.30
CA ALA A 84 17.82 9.54 -7.85
C ALA A 84 18.95 9.63 -6.81
N LEU A 85 18.64 9.89 -5.53
CA LEU A 85 19.63 9.87 -4.45
C LEU A 85 19.96 8.44 -3.96
N LEU A 86 19.11 7.47 -4.31
CA LEU A 86 19.28 6.07 -3.97
C LEU A 86 20.04 5.35 -5.07
N LYS A 87 20.79 4.32 -4.67
CA LYS A 87 21.35 3.34 -5.62
C LYS A 87 20.23 2.72 -6.45
N PRO A 88 20.48 2.36 -7.74
CA PRO A 88 19.47 1.79 -8.62
C PRO A 88 18.71 0.60 -8.02
N GLU A 89 19.41 -0.25 -7.28
CA GLU A 89 18.84 -1.40 -6.54
C GLU A 89 17.79 -1.04 -5.50
N HIS A 90 17.83 0.17 -4.93
CA HIS A 90 16.96 0.63 -3.85
C HIS A 90 15.92 1.67 -4.27
N GLN A 91 15.92 2.11 -5.54
CA GLN A 91 15.01 3.17 -6.03
C GLN A 91 13.54 2.81 -5.87
N HIS A 92 13.20 1.51 -6.01
CA HIS A 92 11.84 1.02 -5.85
C HIS A 92 11.21 1.39 -4.49
N PHE A 93 12.00 1.53 -3.42
CA PHE A 93 11.54 1.96 -2.09
C PHE A 93 11.09 3.43 -2.03
N ALA A 94 11.53 4.27 -2.96
CA ALA A 94 11.14 5.68 -3.06
C ALA A 94 10.06 5.96 -4.11
N GLU A 95 9.79 5.00 -4.98
CA GLU A 95 8.86 5.16 -6.11
C GLU A 95 7.56 4.39 -5.91
N THR A 96 7.66 3.19 -5.34
CA THR A 96 6.55 2.23 -5.28
C THR A 96 6.38 1.65 -3.88
N ALA A 97 5.14 1.42 -3.49
CA ALA A 97 4.80 0.63 -2.31
C ALA A 97 4.01 -0.62 -2.72
N MET A 98 4.36 -1.74 -2.10
CA MET A 98 3.64 -3.00 -2.25
C MET A 98 2.66 -3.18 -1.09
N LEU A 99 1.38 -3.30 -1.43
CA LEU A 99 0.29 -3.49 -0.50
C LEU A 99 0.06 -4.98 -0.25
N THR A 100 0.85 -5.62 0.61
CA THR A 100 0.75 -7.06 0.88
C THR A 100 -0.19 -7.42 2.02
N GLN A 101 -0.73 -6.45 2.75
CA GLN A 101 -1.54 -6.71 3.94
C GLN A 101 -2.94 -7.26 3.58
N PRO A 102 -3.58 -8.01 4.49
CA PRO A 102 -4.97 -8.44 4.32
C PRO A 102 -5.91 -7.27 4.03
N LEU A 103 -6.95 -7.46 3.22
CA LEU A 103 -7.91 -6.39 2.90
C LEU A 103 -8.53 -5.73 4.15
N VAL A 104 -8.78 -6.54 5.19
CA VAL A 104 -9.33 -6.06 6.48
C VAL A 104 -8.42 -5.02 7.14
N ALA A 105 -7.10 -5.10 6.94
CA ALA A 105 -6.15 -4.13 7.49
C ALA A 105 -6.35 -2.73 6.87
N TYR A 106 -6.67 -2.68 5.57
CA TYR A 106 -6.95 -1.41 4.88
C TYR A 106 -8.33 -0.86 5.21
N GLU A 107 -9.35 -1.72 5.35
CA GLU A 107 -10.70 -1.30 5.75
C GLU A 107 -10.77 -0.76 7.19
N ALA A 108 -9.87 -1.22 8.06
CA ALA A 108 -9.75 -0.72 9.42
C ALA A 108 -9.05 0.65 9.48
N GLN A 109 -8.42 1.08 8.39
CA GLN A 109 -7.67 2.32 8.34
C GLN A 109 -8.61 3.50 8.15
N ASP A 110 -8.35 4.57 8.90
CA ASP A 110 -9.13 5.80 8.81
C ASP A 110 -8.82 6.51 7.48
N PRO A 111 -9.81 6.73 6.61
CA PRO A 111 -9.58 7.36 5.30
C PRO A 111 -9.06 8.80 5.42
N THR A 112 -9.22 9.44 6.58
CA THR A 112 -8.76 10.82 6.82
C THR A 112 -7.30 10.90 7.24
N LYS A 113 -6.69 9.78 7.65
CA LYS A 113 -5.30 9.71 8.11
C LYS A 113 -4.39 9.24 7.00
N ASN A 114 -3.22 9.86 6.91
CA ASN A 114 -2.20 9.41 5.97
C ASN A 114 -1.71 8.02 6.36
N ALA A 115 -1.72 7.12 5.39
CA ALA A 115 -1.05 5.84 5.51
C ALA A 115 0.45 6.05 5.32
N SER A 116 1.28 5.39 6.14
CA SER A 116 2.73 5.42 5.93
C SER A 116 3.27 4.01 6.06
N ILE A 117 4.12 3.63 5.11
CA ILE A 117 4.81 2.35 5.10
C ILE A 117 6.26 2.65 5.46
N PRO A 118 6.73 2.28 6.66
CA PRO A 118 8.09 2.57 7.08
C PRO A 118 9.10 1.87 6.16
N TRP A 119 10.20 2.56 5.88
CA TRP A 119 11.34 1.91 5.25
C TRP A 119 11.96 0.88 6.20
N PRO A 120 12.57 -0.20 5.67
CA PRO A 120 13.35 -1.13 6.49
C PRO A 120 14.44 -0.38 7.27
N ALA A 121 14.60 -0.66 8.57
CA ALA A 121 15.56 0.04 9.42
C ALA A 121 17.00 0.01 8.87
N ASN A 122 17.40 -1.13 8.30
CA ASN A 122 18.72 -1.28 7.67
C ASN A 122 18.91 -0.34 6.47
N LEU A 123 17.85 -0.11 5.68
CA LEU A 123 17.89 0.81 4.55
C LEU A 123 17.97 2.27 5.04
N VAL A 124 17.24 2.58 6.10
CA VAL A 124 17.32 3.91 6.74
C VAL A 124 18.73 4.19 7.24
N ILE A 125 19.36 3.24 7.94
CA ILE A 125 20.74 3.37 8.43
C ILE A 125 21.73 3.50 7.26
N LEU A 126 21.56 2.71 6.21
CA LEU A 126 22.43 2.74 5.03
C LEU A 126 22.50 4.13 4.39
N TYR A 127 21.36 4.80 4.26
CA TYR A 127 21.27 6.13 3.64
C TYR A 127 21.32 7.29 4.63
N GLN A 128 21.33 7.03 5.94
CA GLN A 128 21.42 8.07 6.96
C GLN A 128 22.66 8.95 6.72
N SER A 129 23.83 8.34 6.50
CA SER A 129 25.07 9.09 6.23
C SER A 129 25.01 9.89 4.92
N THR A 130 24.28 9.42 3.91
CA THR A 130 24.14 10.11 2.62
C THR A 130 23.26 11.35 2.72
N PHE A 131 22.32 11.37 3.67
CA PHE A 131 21.44 12.52 3.88
C PHE A 131 21.99 13.53 4.89
N PHE A 132 22.95 13.14 5.72
CA PHE A 132 23.55 14.00 6.76
C PHE A 132 25.07 14.04 6.62
N ASP A 133 25.59 15.10 5.99
CA ASP A 133 27.00 15.47 6.09
C ASP A 133 27.21 16.34 7.34
N GLY A 134 27.75 15.75 8.41
CA GLY A 134 28.15 16.48 9.63
C GLY A 134 27.44 16.03 10.90
N ASP A 135 28.01 16.43 12.03
CA ASP A 135 27.87 16.00 13.43
C ASP A 135 26.47 16.13 14.06
N MET A 136 25.42 15.65 13.39
CA MET A 136 24.02 15.69 13.82
C MET A 136 23.53 14.28 14.12
N ALA A 137 23.61 13.88 15.39
CA ALA A 137 23.07 12.63 15.90
C ALA A 137 21.54 12.70 16.03
N GLY A 138 20.82 12.47 14.94
CA GLY A 138 19.37 12.31 14.94
C GLY A 138 18.97 10.99 14.28
N THR A 139 18.30 10.10 15.03
CA THR A 139 17.70 8.87 14.47
C THR A 139 16.68 9.22 13.39
N PRO A 140 16.88 8.85 12.11
CA PRO A 140 15.91 9.12 11.07
C PRO A 140 14.75 8.15 11.22
N ARG A 141 13.52 8.65 11.17
CA ARG A 141 12.37 7.81 10.83
C ARG A 141 11.98 8.16 9.40
N THR A 142 12.43 7.36 8.44
CA THR A 142 12.05 7.53 7.04
C THR A 142 10.85 6.64 6.72
N PHE A 143 9.83 7.19 6.07
CA PHE A 143 8.61 6.47 5.74
C PHE A 143 8.27 6.67 4.25
N ALA A 144 7.83 5.61 3.57
CA ALA A 144 7.09 5.78 2.33
C ALA A 144 5.71 6.37 2.71
N GLY A 145 5.47 7.62 2.34
CA GLY A 145 4.22 8.31 2.65
C GLY A 145 3.18 8.00 1.58
N LEU A 146 2.13 7.26 1.93
CA LEU A 146 0.90 7.20 1.15
C LEU A 146 0.08 8.44 1.53
N ASP A 147 0.20 9.47 0.70
CA ASP A 147 -0.58 10.69 0.87
C ASP A 147 -2.04 10.43 0.49
N CYS A 148 -2.86 10.07 1.48
CA CYS A 148 -4.29 9.88 1.30
C CYS A 148 -5.02 11.16 0.85
N ARG A 149 -4.36 12.34 0.86
CA ARG A 149 -4.93 13.61 0.38
C ARG A 149 -4.71 13.88 -1.10
N ARG A 150 -3.95 13.05 -1.83
CA ARG A 150 -3.88 13.10 -3.30
C ARG A 150 -4.89 12.14 -3.95
N GLY A 151 -6.15 12.26 -3.54
CA GLY A 151 -7.29 11.92 -4.41
C GLY A 151 -7.46 13.01 -5.48
N SER A 152 -6.49 13.13 -6.39
CA SER A 152 -6.61 13.94 -7.62
C SER A 152 -5.50 13.54 -8.57
N TYR A 153 -5.63 12.35 -9.17
CA TYR A 153 -5.21 12.19 -10.55
C TYR A 153 -6.41 12.53 -11.45
N PRO A 154 -6.16 13.21 -12.57
CA PRO A 154 -7.15 13.90 -13.38
C PRO A 154 -8.03 12.91 -14.13
N HIS A 155 -9.21 13.37 -14.54
CA HIS A 155 -10.08 12.72 -15.51
C HIS A 155 -9.28 11.94 -16.57
N ALA A 156 -9.30 10.61 -16.47
CA ALA A 156 -9.12 9.77 -17.64
C ALA A 156 -10.43 9.86 -18.43
N ASP A 157 -10.45 10.75 -19.41
CA ASP A 157 -11.45 10.74 -20.48
C ASP A 157 -11.38 9.39 -21.19
N PHE A 158 -12.21 8.45 -20.73
CA PHE A 158 -12.65 7.32 -21.52
C PHE A 158 -13.81 7.78 -22.38
N ARG A 159 -13.53 8.27 -23.59
CA ARG A 159 -14.49 8.23 -24.69
C ARG A 159 -13.79 8.01 -26.03
N THR A 160 -14.14 6.88 -26.63
CA THR A 160 -14.37 6.67 -28.07
C THR A 160 -15.06 7.85 -28.73
#